data_AF-E8LC40-F1
#
_entry.id   AF-E8LC40-F1
#
_cell.length_a   1.000
_cell.length_b   1.000
_cell.length_c   1.000
_cell.angle_alpha   90.00
_cell.angle_beta   90.00
_cell.angle_gamma   90.00
#
_symmetry.space_group_name_H-M   'P 1'
#
loop_
_entity.id
_entity.type
_entity.pdbx_description
1 polymer ?
#
loop_
_entity_poly.entity_id
_entity_poly.type
_entity_poly.pdbx_seq_one_letter_code
_entity_poly.pdbx_strand_id
1 'polypeptide(L)'
;MENKDTAYLSNKDGFTTFSYGGYDFRFKTSDRLVKYLKVKEWDAPYGYIVVDCLHEKLGVVEDYIDLLPMLDNLYFNAKKFLAPIKKVEVRYG
;
A
#
# COMPACT_ATOMS: atom_id res chain seq x y z
N MET A 1 -9.60 2.53 18.94
CA MET A 1 -8.96 3.83 18.63
C MET A 1 -8.34 3.69 17.26
N GLU A 2 -8.80 4.47 16.29
CA GLU A 2 -8.12 4.55 14.98
C GLU A 2 -6.70 5.04 15.23
N ASN A 3 -5.72 4.23 14.88
CA ASN A 3 -4.34 4.59 15.08
C ASN A 3 -3.97 5.61 13.99
N LYS A 4 -3.93 6.89 14.36
CA LYS A 4 -3.82 8.02 13.42
C LYS A 4 -2.50 8.07 12.63
N ASP A 5 -1.55 7.20 12.96
CA ASP A 5 -0.23 7.09 12.31
C ASP A 5 -0.04 5.77 11.55
N THR A 6 -1.08 4.95 11.41
CA THR A 6 -1.03 3.67 10.69
C THR A 6 -1.89 3.74 9.43
N ALA A 7 -1.28 3.44 8.29
CA ALA A 7 -1.99 3.22 7.03
C ALA A 7 -2.20 1.72 6.79
N TYR A 8 -3.16 1.39 5.92
CA TYR A 8 -3.55 0.02 5.64
C TYR A 8 -3.43 -0.31 4.16
N LEU A 9 -2.88 -1.49 3.86
CA LEU A 9 -2.75 -2.04 2.52
C LEU A 9 -3.65 -3.28 2.38
N SER A 10 -4.37 -3.37 1.26
CA SER A 10 -5.11 -4.56 0.87
C SER A 10 -5.16 -4.68 -0.65
N ASN A 11 -5.65 -5.80 -1.16
CA ASN A 11 -5.99 -5.93 -2.57
C ASN A 11 -7.33 -6.65 -2.75
N LYS A 12 -8.05 -6.28 -3.81
CA LYS A 12 -9.28 -6.93 -4.25
C LYS A 12 -9.57 -6.65 -5.72
N ASP A 13 -10.00 -7.68 -6.44
CA ASP A 13 -10.45 -7.62 -7.84
C ASP A 13 -9.42 -6.98 -8.81
N GLY A 14 -8.13 -7.32 -8.66
CA GLY A 14 -7.06 -6.77 -9.51
C GLY A 14 -6.60 -5.36 -9.13
N PHE A 15 -7.00 -4.86 -7.96
CA PHE A 15 -6.56 -3.57 -7.44
C PHE A 15 -5.94 -3.69 -6.06
N THR A 16 -4.97 -2.83 -5.81
CA THR A 16 -4.46 -2.52 -4.48
C THR A 16 -5.21 -1.32 -3.92
N THR A 17 -5.54 -1.39 -2.63
CA THR A 17 -6.11 -0.28 -1.86
C THR A 17 -5.12 0.13 -0.77
N PHE A 18 -4.76 1.41 -0.75
CA PHE A 18 -4.00 2.05 0.33
C PHE A 18 -4.92 3.02 1.07
N SER A 19 -5.14 2.78 2.36
CA SER A 19 -6.09 3.52 3.19
C SER A 19 -5.38 4.29 4.30
N TYR A 20 -5.60 5.60 4.37
CA TYR A 20 -5.06 6.43 5.46
C TYR A 20 -5.87 7.72 5.64
N GLY A 21 -6.15 8.11 6.89
CA GLY A 21 -6.73 9.42 7.21
C GLY A 21 -8.08 9.71 6.53
N GLY A 22 -8.91 8.68 6.33
CA GLY A 22 -10.20 8.79 5.65
C GLY A 22 -10.12 8.73 4.11
N TYR A 23 -8.93 8.57 3.53
CA TYR A 23 -8.74 8.34 2.10
C TYR A 23 -8.55 6.86 1.81
N ASP A 24 -9.20 6.38 0.74
CA ASP A 24 -8.97 5.08 0.15
C ASP A 24 -8.48 5.26 -1.29
N PHE A 25 -7.19 5.00 -1.50
CA PHE A 25 -6.60 5.09 -2.83
C PHE A 25 -6.55 3.72 -3.48
N ARG A 26 -7.14 3.62 -4.67
CA ARG A 26 -7.23 2.35 -5.40
C ARG A 26 -6.48 2.44 -6.72
N PHE A 27 -5.56 1.50 -6.94
CA PHE A 27 -4.73 1.44 -8.15
C PHE A 27 -4.59 0.01 -8.65
N LYS A 28 -4.39 -0.16 -9.96
CA LYS A 28 -4.25 -1.49 -10.56
C LYS A 28 -3.01 -2.20 -10.03
N THR A 29 -3.15 -3.50 -9.81
CA THR A 29 -2.06 -4.41 -9.51
C THR A 29 -2.10 -5.60 -10.48
N SER A 30 -1.20 -6.56 -10.32
CA SER A 30 -1.20 -7.76 -11.15
C SER A 30 -2.47 -8.57 -10.94
N ASP A 31 -3.11 -9.03 -12.02
CA ASP A 31 -4.25 -9.98 -11.96
C ASP A 31 -3.88 -11.32 -11.30
N ARG A 32 -2.58 -11.60 -11.19
CA ARG A 32 -2.03 -12.82 -10.58
C ARG A 32 -1.66 -12.62 -9.10
N LEU A 33 -1.75 -11.40 -8.57
CA LEU A 33 -1.60 -11.15 -7.14
C LEU A 33 -2.84 -11.71 -6.42
N VAL A 34 -2.65 -12.74 -5.61
CA VAL A 34 -3.72 -13.31 -4.80
C VAL A 34 -3.96 -12.42 -3.59
N LYS A 35 -2.92 -12.20 -2.78
CA LYS A 35 -3.03 -11.32 -1.61
C LYS A 35 -1.69 -10.79 -1.10
N TYR A 36 -1.68 -9.57 -0.56
CA TYR A 36 -0.61 -9.13 0.33
C TYR A 36 -0.65 -9.90 1.65
N LEU A 37 0.52 -10.24 2.18
CA LEU A 37 0.66 -11.01 3.43
C LEU A 37 1.14 -10.13 4.58
N LYS A 38 2.19 -9.36 4.36
CA LYS A 38 2.71 -8.38 5.34
C LYS A 38 3.52 -7.29 4.65
N VAL A 39 3.58 -6.13 5.30
CA VAL A 39 4.55 -5.08 4.98
C VAL A 39 5.86 -5.43 5.69
N LYS A 40 6.96 -5.47 4.94
CA LYS A 40 8.31 -5.62 5.47
C LYS A 40 8.94 -4.27 5.79
N GLU A 41 8.78 -3.31 4.89
CA GLU A 41 9.40 -2.00 4.99
C GLU A 41 8.44 -0.90 4.53
N TRP A 42 8.54 0.26 5.18
CA TRP A 42 7.81 1.48 4.86
C TRP A 42 8.77 2.66 4.89
N ASP A 43 8.99 3.28 3.73
CA ASP A 43 9.78 4.49 3.59
C ASP A 43 8.88 5.68 3.30
N ALA A 44 8.43 6.37 4.37
CA ALA A 44 7.48 7.47 4.27
C ALA A 44 7.93 8.63 3.37
N PRO A 45 9.19 9.12 3.45
CA PRO A 45 9.69 10.15 2.53
C PRO A 45 9.51 9.85 1.05
N TYR A 46 9.62 8.57 0.64
CA TYR A 46 9.59 8.16 -0.76
C TYR A 46 8.34 7.37 -1.14
N GLY A 47 7.41 7.11 -0.22
CA GLY A 47 6.18 6.37 -0.50
C GLY A 47 6.42 4.93 -0.95
N TYR A 48 7.57 4.36 -0.58
CA TYR A 48 7.98 3.02 -0.99
C TYR A 48 7.57 1.98 0.05
N ILE A 49 6.98 0.89 -0.42
CA ILE A 49 6.55 -0.23 0.42
C ILE A 49 7.17 -1.51 -0.11
N VAL A 50 7.83 -2.26 0.77
CA VAL A 50 8.26 -3.64 0.51
C VAL A 50 7.26 -4.58 1.17
N VAL A 51 6.75 -5.56 0.43
CA VAL A 51 5.74 -6.50 0.93
C VAL A 51 6.11 -7.94 0.61
N ASP A 52 5.75 -8.85 1.51
CA ASP A 52 5.58 -10.25 1.11
C ASP A 52 4.14 -10.41 0.59
N CYS A 53 4.01 -11.01 -0.59
CA CYS A 53 2.72 -11.25 -1.24
C CYS A 53 2.62 -12.67 -1.80
N LEU A 54 1.39 -13.17 -1.91
CA LEU A 54 1.10 -14.46 -2.54
C LEU A 54 0.70 -14.21 -3.98
N HIS A 55 1.46 -14.80 -4.89
CA HIS A 55 1.19 -14.80 -6.33
C HIS A 55 0.72 -16.18 -6.77
N GLU A 56 -0.23 -16.22 -7.70
CA GLU A 56 -0.90 -17.46 -8.12
C GLU A 56 0.09 -18.54 -8.60
N LYS A 57 1.14 -18.15 -9.32
CA LYS A 57 2.10 -19.09 -9.93
C LYS A 57 3.47 -19.14 -9.25
N LEU A 58 3.85 -18.06 -8.58
CA LEU A 58 5.19 -17.93 -7.97
C LEU A 58 5.20 -18.31 -6.49
N GLY A 59 4.02 -18.47 -5.87
CA GLY A 59 3.93 -18.66 -4.43
C GLY A 59 4.19 -17.35 -3.69
N VAL A 60 4.83 -17.44 -2.51
CA VAL A 60 5.16 -16.26 -1.71
C VAL A 60 6.41 -15.59 -2.27
N VAL A 61 6.30 -14.33 -2.65
CA VAL A 61 7.38 -13.51 -3.19
C VAL A 61 7.43 -12.15 -2.52
N GLU A 62 8.59 -11.50 -2.61
CA GLU A 62 8.74 -10.09 -2.25
C GLU A 62 8.34 -9.21 -3.45
N ASP A 63 7.58 -8.15 -3.18
CA ASP A 63 7.15 -7.18 -4.19
C ASP A 63 7.29 -5.75 -3.65
N TYR A 64 7.31 -4.78 -4.57
CA TYR A 64 7.60 -3.39 -4.29
C TYR A 64 6.49 -2.49 -4.82
N ILE A 65 6.03 -1.55 -3.99
CA ILE A 65 4.97 -0.59 -4.33
C ILE A 65 5.52 0.82 -4.22
N ASP A 66 5.36 1.60 -5.27
CA ASP A 66 5.65 3.04 -5.30
C ASP A 66 4.34 3.83 -5.31
N LEU A 67 4.08 4.56 -4.23
CA LEU A 67 2.89 5.39 -4.09
C LEU A 67 3.02 6.75 -4.78
N LEU A 68 4.22 7.23 -5.10
CA LEU A 68 4.42 8.59 -5.59
C LEU A 68 3.69 8.87 -6.90
N PRO A 69 3.78 8.01 -7.95
CA PRO A 69 3.06 8.26 -9.20
C PRO A 69 1.53 8.32 -9.01
N MET A 70 1.00 7.52 -8.08
CA MET A 70 -0.43 7.49 -7.80
C MET A 70 -0.88 8.76 -7.08
N LEU A 71 -0.12 9.22 -6.08
CA LEU A 71 -0.42 10.46 -5.35
C LEU A 71 -0.28 11.69 -6.24
N ASP A 72 0.73 11.71 -7.12
CA ASP A 72 0.95 12.81 -8.07
C ASP A 72 -0.20 12.93 -9.09
N ASN A 73 -0.66 11.80 -9.63
CA ASN A 73 -1.83 11.75 -10.53
C ASN A 73 -3.12 12.25 -9.87
N LEU A 74 -3.20 12.23 -8.54
CA LEU A 74 -4.33 12.75 -7.76
C LEU A 74 -4.08 14.17 -7.22
N TYR A 75 -2.99 14.81 -7.64
CA TYR A 75 -2.57 16.15 -7.23
C TYR A 75 -2.31 16.29 -5.71
N PHE A 76 -1.92 15.20 -5.04
CA PHE A 76 -1.51 15.23 -3.64
C PHE A 76 -0.07 15.71 -3.50
N ASN A 77 0.20 16.51 -2.47
CA ASN A 77 1.57 16.70 -2.00
C ASN A 77 2.01 15.43 -1.24
N ALA A 78 2.64 14.49 -1.94
CA ALA A 78 3.01 13.19 -1.40
C ALA A 78 3.82 13.30 -0.10
N LYS A 79 4.83 14.18 -0.06
CA LYS A 79 5.66 14.38 1.13
C LYS A 79 4.84 14.80 2.36
N LYS A 80 3.92 15.77 2.21
CA LYS A 80 3.04 16.21 3.29
C LYS A 80 2.05 15.13 3.71
N PHE A 81 1.49 14.42 2.73
CA PHE A 81 0.50 13.38 2.96
C PHE A 81 1.08 12.16 3.69
N LEU A 82 2.28 11.74 3.31
CA LEU A 82 2.95 10.55 3.84
C LEU A 82 3.69 10.80 5.15
N ALA A 83 4.15 12.04 5.42
CA ALA A 83 4.88 12.40 6.64
C ALA A 83 4.26 11.92 7.98
N PRO A 84 2.93 11.96 8.21
CA PRO A 84 2.35 11.49 9.47
C PRO A 84 2.23 9.96 9.57
N ILE A 85 2.43 9.21 8.48
CA ILE A 85 2.30 7.75 8.45
C ILE A 85 3.60 7.12 8.98
N LYS A 86 3.53 6.51 10.15
CA LYS A 86 4.69 5.83 10.78
C LYS A 86 4.76 4.35 10.46
N LYS A 87 3.62 3.75 10.08
CA LYS A 87 3.53 2.32 9.81
C LYS A 87 2.52 2.06 8.70
N VAL A 88 2.79 1.04 7.89
CA VAL A 88 1.80 0.45 6.98
C VAL A 88 1.59 -1.00 7.40
N GLU A 89 0.35 -1.45 7.43
CA GLU A 89 -0.02 -2.83 7.76
C GLU A 89 -0.93 -3.41 6.69
N VAL A 90 -0.81 -4.72 6.46
CA VAL A 90 -1.80 -5.42 5.64
C VAL A 90 -3.06 -5.62 6.48
N ARG A 91 -4.21 -5.15 5.98
CA ARG A 91 -5.51 -5.33 6.64
C ARG A 91 -6.62 -5.52 5.61
N TYR A 92 -7.28 -6.69 5.67
CA TYR A 92 -8.51 -6.94 4.94
C TYR A 92 -9.71 -6.63 5.85
N GLY A 93 -10.70 -5.93 5.31
CA GLY A 93 -12.00 -5.72 5.95
C GLY A 93 -12.95 -6.89 5.71
#